data_AF-A0A9D8UGZ8-F1
#
_entry.id   AF-A0A9D8UGZ8-F1
#
_cell.length_a   1.000
_cell.length_b   1.000
_cell.length_c   1.000
_cell.angle_alpha   90.00
_cell.angle_beta   90.00
_cell.angle_gamma   90.00
#
_symmetry.space_group_name_H-M   'P 1'
#
loop_
_entity.id
_entity.type
_entity.pdbx_description
1 polymer ?
#
loop_
_entity_poly.entity_id
_entity_poly.type
_entity_poly.pdbx_seq_one_letter_code
_entity_poly.pdbx_strand_id
1 'polypeptide(L)' 'MSIKEKTLDQIEAKIENIEEFISENGVGSKYLSKAERVQRDVNLGLAVAGFVGLAGLSAWAILRSSD' A
#
# COMPACT_ATOMS: atom_id res chain seq x y z
N MET A 1 10.64 -30.23 -6.82
CA MET A 1 11.42 -29.13 -7.44
C MET A 1 12.67 -29.68 -8.09
N SER A 2 12.88 -29.31 -9.34
CA SER A 2 14.12 -29.60 -10.06
C SER A 2 15.29 -28.77 -9.52
N ILE A 3 16.53 -29.17 -9.82
CA ILE A 3 17.73 -28.37 -9.52
C ILE A 3 17.62 -26.98 -10.15
N LYS A 4 17.04 -26.89 -11.34
CA LYS A 4 16.82 -25.62 -12.05
C LYS A 4 15.92 -24.67 -11.24
N GLU A 5 14.78 -25.14 -10.74
CA GLU A 5 13.88 -24.32 -9.91
C GLU A 5 14.59 -23.84 -8.65
N LYS A 6 15.26 -24.73 -7.92
CA LYS A 6 16.00 -24.34 -6.71
C LYS A 6 17.09 -23.30 -6.96
N THR A 7 17.71 -23.32 -8.14
CA THR A 7 18.69 -22.31 -8.53
C THR A 7 18.03 -20.99 -8.87
N LEU A 8 16.87 -21.02 -9.56
CA LEU A 8 16.10 -19.81 -9.85
C LEU A 8 15.60 -19.14 -8.56
N ASP A 9 15.00 -19.91 -7.66
CA ASP A 9 14.49 -19.39 -6.38
C ASP A 9 15.59 -18.71 -5.55
N GLN A 10 16.80 -19.28 -5.54
CA GLN A 10 17.94 -18.69 -4.84
C GLN A 10 18.46 -17.41 -5.50
N ILE A 11 18.39 -17.32 -6.83
CA ILE A 11 18.78 -16.11 -7.56
C ILE A 11 17.75 -15.02 -7.30
N GLU A 12 16.47 -15.33 -7.36
CA GLU A 12 15.36 -14.40 -7.10
C GLU A 12 15.44 -13.87 -5.67
N ALA A 13 15.60 -14.74 -4.68
CA ALA A 13 15.80 -14.33 -3.29
C ALA A 13 17.02 -13.40 -3.12
N LYS A 14 18.12 -13.62 -3.85
CA LYS A 14 19.29 -12.72 -3.79
C LYS A 14 19.00 -11.36 -4.43
N ILE A 15 18.26 -11.33 -5.53
CA ILE A 15 17.85 -10.08 -6.19
C ILE A 15 16.96 -9.28 -5.24
N GLU A 16 15.95 -9.92 -4.65
CA GLU A 16 15.03 -9.29 -3.71
C GLU A 16 15.76 -8.67 -2.51
N ASN A 17 16.73 -9.39 -1.92
CA ASN A 17 17.57 -8.85 -0.84
C ASN A 17 18.36 -7.60 -1.27
N ILE A 18 18.83 -7.53 -2.52
CA ILE A 18 19.56 -6.37 -3.04
C ILE A 18 18.60 -5.20 -3.27
N GLU A 19 17.42 -5.48 -3.82
CA GLU A 19 16.37 -4.48 -4.03
C GLU A 19 15.90 -3.86 -2.71
N GLU A 20 15.69 -4.69 -1.68
CA GLU A 20 15.36 -4.23 -0.32
C GLU A 20 16.47 -3.36 0.25
N PHE A 21 17.74 -3.81 0.15
CA PHE A 21 18.88 -3.02 0.60
C PHE A 21 18.96 -1.66 -0.10
N ILE A 22 18.72 -1.59 -1.41
CA ILE A 22 18.70 -0.33 -2.16
C ILE A 22 17.50 0.54 -1.76
N SER A 23 16.33 -0.05 -1.56
CA SER A 23 15.13 0.65 -1.11
C SER A 23 15.35 1.32 0.25
N GLU A 24 15.98 0.61 1.18
CA GLU A 24 16.23 1.11 2.54
C GLU A 24 17.42 2.05 2.64
N ASN A 25 18.53 1.73 1.98
CA ASN A 25 19.84 2.38 2.20
C ASN A 25 20.42 3.06 0.95
N GLY A 26 19.86 2.82 -0.23
CA GLY A 26 20.35 3.35 -1.51
C GLY A 26 20.13 4.86 -1.66
N VAL A 27 20.75 5.44 -2.69
CA VAL A 27 20.57 6.85 -3.03
C VAL A 27 19.11 7.06 -3.45
N GLY A 28 18.41 7.92 -2.72
CA GLY A 28 16.99 8.17 -2.97
C GLY A 28 16.02 7.42 -2.05
N SER A 29 16.49 6.46 -1.24
CA SER A 29 15.70 5.72 -0.22
C SER A 29 14.83 6.62 0.66
N LYS A 30 15.39 7.75 1.12
CA LYS A 30 14.66 8.75 1.91
C LYS A 30 13.51 9.41 1.14
N TYR A 31 13.69 9.64 -0.16
CA TYR A 31 12.64 10.21 -1.02
C TYR A 31 11.58 9.16 -1.36
N LEU A 32 12.00 7.92 -1.65
CA LEU A 32 11.10 6.79 -1.91
C LEU A 32 10.21 6.52 -0.68
N SER A 33 10.80 6.33 0.50
CA SER A 33 10.05 6.10 1.74
C SER A 33 9.14 7.28 2.13
N LYS A 34 9.46 8.50 1.69
CA LYS A 34 8.59 9.67 1.88
C LYS A 34 7.42 9.64 0.91
N ALA A 35 7.66 9.32 -0.36
CA ALA A 35 6.62 9.19 -1.38
C ALA A 35 5.64 8.07 -1.03
N GLU A 36 6.14 6.90 -0.60
CA GLU A 36 5.31 5.78 -0.15
C GLU A 36 4.44 6.15 1.05
N ARG A 37 5.02 6.84 2.05
CA ARG A 37 4.25 7.34 3.20
C ARG A 37 3.13 8.29 2.78
N VAL A 38 3.44 9.25 1.92
CA VAL A 38 2.43 10.20 1.41
C VAL A 38 1.34 9.47 0.64
N GLN A 39 1.71 8.54 -0.24
CA GLN A 39 0.73 7.76 -1.02
C GLN A 39 -0.17 6.93 -0.11
N ARG A 40 0.39 6.28 0.92
CA ARG A 40 -0.38 5.53 1.91
C ARG A 40 -1.34 6.42 2.68
N ASP A 41 -0.88 7.57 3.16
CA ASP A 41 -1.69 8.49 3.96
C ASP A 41 -2.84 9.07 3.12
N VAL A 42 -2.59 9.35 1.84
CA VAL A 42 -3.64 9.75 0.88
C VAL A 42 -4.67 8.62 0.69
N ASN A 43 -4.22 7.39 0.46
CA ASN A 43 -5.14 6.26 0.27
C ASN A 43 -6.00 6.00 1.52
N LEU A 44 -5.40 6.08 2.72
CA LEU A 44 -6.11 5.98 3.99
C LEU A 44 -7.10 7.14 4.16
N GLY A 45 -6.68 8.36 3.85
CA GLY A 45 -7.55 9.54 3.89
C GLY A 45 -8.76 9.39 2.97
N LEU A 46 -8.56 8.94 1.74
CA LEU A 46 -9.64 8.69 0.79
C LEU A 46 -10.58 7.57 1.25
N ALA A 47 -10.04 6.47 1.80
CA ALA A 47 -10.84 5.38 2.34
C ALA A 47 -11.72 5.84 3.51
N VAL A 48 -11.13 6.58 4.47
CA VAL A 48 -11.87 7.12 5.63
C VAL A 48 -12.92 8.14 5.18
N ALA A 49 -12.56 9.08 4.31
CA ALA A 49 -13.48 10.08 3.81
C ALA A 49 -14.65 9.44 3.03
N GLY A 50 -14.37 8.44 2.19
CA GLY A 50 -15.38 7.67 1.48
C GLY A 50 -16.32 6.93 2.43
N PHE A 51 -15.77 6.26 3.45
CA PHE A 51 -16.57 5.56 4.45
C PHE A 51 -17.50 6.50 5.24
N VAL A 52 -16.95 7.60 5.75
CA VAL A 52 -17.73 8.63 6.49
C VAL A 52 -18.79 9.25 5.59
N GLY A 53 -18.46 9.53 4.32
CA GLY A 53 -19.40 10.06 3.33
C GLY A 53 -20.57 9.10 3.09
N LEU A 54 -20.30 7.81 2.87
CA LEU A 54 -21.34 6.79 2.69
C LEU A 54 -22.21 6.63 3.93
N ALA A 55 -21.60 6.59 5.13
CA ALA A 55 -22.33 6.49 6.39
C ALA A 55 -23.24 7.71 6.62
N GLY A 56 -22.73 8.91 6.39
CA GLY A 56 -23.49 10.15 6.52
C GLY A 56 -24.66 10.24 5.54
N LEU A 57 -24.42 9.90 4.26
CA LEU A 57 -25.48 9.85 3.24
C LEU A 57 -26.55 8.81 3.57
N SER A 58 -26.14 7.63 4.07
CA SER A 58 -27.07 6.57 4.47
C SER A 58 -27.93 7.01 5.66
N ALA A 59 -27.31 7.59 6.69
CA ALA A 59 -28.03 8.11 7.86
C ALA A 59 -29.01 9.24 7.46
N TRP A 60 -28.58 10.16 6.61
CA TRP A 60 -29.43 11.24 6.10
C TRP A 60 -30.62 10.70 5.31
N ALA A 61 -30.41 9.71 4.45
CA ALA A 61 -31.46 9.09 3.66
C ALA A 61 -32.52 8.42 4.55
N ILE A 62 -32.10 7.68 5.58
CA ILE A 62 -33.00 7.00 6.54
C ILE A 62 -33.81 8.02 7.35
N LEU A 63 -33.16 9.07 7.86
CA LEU A 63 -33.84 10.12 8.61
C LEU A 63 -34.88 10.83 7.75
N ARG A 64 -34.53 11.18 6.51
CA ARG A 64 -35.43 11.85 5.58
C ARG A 64 -36.58 10.96 5.10
N SER A 65 -36.43 9.64 5.07
CA SER A 65 -37.53 8.74 4.76
C SER A 65 -38.43 8.45 5.96
N SER A 66 -38.04 8.88 7.16
CA SER A 66 -38.81 8.70 8.41
C SER A 66 -39.64 9.94 8.79
N ASP A 67 -39.38 11.09 8.15
CA ASP A 67 -40.24 12.29 8.13
C ASP A 67 -41.24 12.22 6.95
#